data_AF-A0A3S0DKA1-F1
#
_entry.id   AF-A0A3S0DKA1-F1
#
_cell.length_a   1.000
_cell.length_b   1.000
_cell.length_c   1.000
_cell.angle_alpha   90.00
_cell.angle_beta   90.00
_cell.angle_gamma   90.00
#
_symmetry.space_group_name_H-M   'P 1'
#
loop_
_entity.id
_entity.type
_entity.pdbx_description
1 polymer ?
#
loop_
_entity_poly.entity_id
_entity_poly.type
_entity_poly.pdbx_seq_one_letter_code
_entity_poly.pdbx_strand_id
1 'polypeptide(L)'
;NSRLMLRLRQQEGLSYGAGAELSAGSDEASGAWQMSASCAPQNFARLKAAFADEFQRWVQQGISQQELRDARSGLLKEMQLARSDDAMLAAMLLEQLRLGRTLDFTAQLEKQLLALPLDQINA
;
A
#
# COMPACT_ATOMS: atom_id res chain seq x y z
N ASN A 1 9.52 -1.13 3.01
CA ASN A 1 10.31 -0.89 1.78
C ASN A 1 9.63 -1.56 0.62
N SER A 2 9.14 -0.80 -0.37
CA SER A 2 8.47 -1.36 -1.55
C SER A 2 9.47 -2.00 -2.51
N ARG A 3 9.19 -3.21 -3.02
CA ARG A 3 10.00 -3.91 -4.04
C ARG A 3 10.31 -3.00 -5.24
N LEU A 4 9.30 -2.24 -5.66
CA LEU A 4 9.37 -1.32 -6.78
C LEU A 4 10.37 -0.18 -6.52
N MET A 5 10.34 0.38 -5.31
CA MET A 5 11.30 1.42 -4.89
C MET A 5 12.71 0.88 -4.77
N LEU A 6 12.90 -0.34 -4.26
CA LEU A 6 14.22 -0.97 -4.17
C LEU A 6 14.83 -1.18 -5.56
N ARG A 7 14.05 -1.71 -6.52
CA ARG A 7 14.55 -1.99 -7.87
C ARG A 7 14.81 -0.70 -8.68
N LEU A 8 13.88 0.25 -8.66
CA LEU A 8 14.01 1.49 -9.45
C LEU A 8 15.03 2.49 -8.88
N ARG A 9 15.25 2.49 -7.55
CA ARG A 9 16.17 3.42 -6.88
C ARG A 9 17.57 2.84 -6.66
N GLN A 10 17.70 1.59 -6.18
CA GLN A 10 19.01 1.03 -5.83
C GLN A 10 19.72 0.34 -7.00
N GLN A 11 19.00 -0.33 -7.90
CA GLN A 11 19.66 -1.13 -8.95
C GLN A 11 19.93 -0.35 -10.22
N GLU A 12 19.02 0.53 -10.64
CA GLU A 12 19.15 1.17 -11.96
C GLU A 12 19.31 2.69 -11.91
N GLY A 13 19.12 3.34 -10.75
CA GLY A 13 19.25 4.80 -10.62
C GLY A 13 18.28 5.60 -11.51
N LEU A 14 17.19 4.96 -11.97
CA LEU A 14 16.33 5.51 -13.02
C LEU A 14 15.20 6.38 -12.48
N SER A 15 14.80 6.22 -11.21
CA SER A 15 13.63 6.90 -10.64
C SER A 15 13.94 7.72 -9.39
N TYR A 16 13.46 8.96 -9.36
CA TYR A 16 13.58 9.88 -8.20
C TYR A 16 12.47 9.66 -7.17
N GLY A 17 11.36 9.03 -7.56
CA GLY A 17 10.28 8.62 -6.66
C GLY A 17 9.37 7.60 -7.34
N ALA A 18 8.98 6.56 -6.61
CA ALA A 18 7.96 5.61 -7.05
C ALA A 18 7.05 5.23 -5.88
N GLY A 19 5.76 5.09 -6.15
CA GLY A 19 4.76 4.84 -5.13
C GLY A 19 3.56 4.13 -5.72
N ALA A 20 2.84 3.41 -4.87
CA ALA A 20 1.58 2.77 -5.21
C ALA A 20 0.54 3.22 -4.19
N GLU A 21 -0.65 3.56 -4.67
CA GLU A 21 -1.77 3.99 -3.86
C GLU A 21 -3.00 3.17 -4.23
N LEU A 22 -3.72 2.71 -3.22
CA LEU A 22 -4.99 2.02 -3.36
C LEU A 22 -6.07 2.89 -2.72
N SER A 23 -7.05 3.30 -3.51
CA SER A 23 -8.27 3.93 -3.04
C SER A 23 -9.41 2.93 -3.21
N ALA A 24 -10.03 2.53 -2.10
CA ALA A 24 -11.23 1.71 -2.09
C ALA A 24 -12.24 2.39 -1.16
N GLY A 25 -13.23 3.06 -1.77
CA GLY A 25 -14.29 3.73 -1.03
C GLY A 25 -15.20 2.73 -0.33
N SER A 26 -15.83 3.14 0.77
CA SER A 26 -16.88 2.34 1.42
C SER A 26 -18.27 2.57 0.81
N ASP A 27 -18.42 3.57 -0.06
CA ASP A 27 -19.71 3.95 -0.65
C ASP A 27 -19.98 3.29 -2.01
N GLU A 28 -18.92 2.97 -2.75
CA GLU A 28 -19.02 2.41 -4.10
C GLU A 28 -18.28 1.07 -4.16
N ALA A 29 -18.84 0.12 -4.90
CA ALA A 29 -18.19 -1.17 -5.16
C ALA A 29 -17.07 -1.06 -6.23
N SER A 30 -16.36 0.06 -6.22
CA SER A 30 -15.23 0.35 -7.10
C SER A 30 -14.05 0.84 -6.30
N GLY A 31 -12.88 0.30 -6.61
CA GLY A 31 -11.59 0.79 -6.13
C GLY A 31 -10.71 1.19 -7.29
N ALA A 32 -9.83 2.16 -7.06
CA ALA A 32 -8.78 2.56 -7.96
C ALA A 32 -7.43 2.21 -7.34
N TRP A 33 -6.57 1.57 -8.12
CA TRP A 33 -5.16 1.40 -7.77
C TRP A 33 -4.31 2.15 -8.78
N GLN A 34 -3.40 2.97 -8.28
CA GLN A 34 -2.48 3.74 -9.11
C GLN A 34 -1.06 3.50 -8.66
N MET A 35 -0.16 3.27 -9.63
CA MET A 35 1.26 3.23 -9.39
C MET A 35 1.93 4.32 -10.22
N SER A 36 2.75 5.14 -9.57
CA SER A 36 3.44 6.26 -10.20
C SER A 36 4.95 6.10 -10.02
N ALA A 37 5.71 6.56 -11.02
CA ALA A 37 7.17 6.63 -10.95
C ALA A 37 7.68 7.81 -11.79
N SER A 38 8.71 8.50 -11.34
CA SER A 38 9.31 9.65 -12.03
C SER A 38 10.74 9.35 -12.47
N CYS A 39 11.02 9.42 -13.78
CA CYS A 39 12.35 9.16 -14.35
C CYS A 39 12.77 10.23 -15.36
N ALA A 40 14.07 10.30 -15.65
CA ALA A 40 14.56 11.07 -16.78
C ALA A 40 14.03 10.48 -18.10
N PRO A 41 13.67 11.29 -19.12
CA PRO A 41 13.04 10.79 -20.35
C PRO A 41 13.83 9.69 -21.06
N GLN A 42 15.16 9.81 -21.06
CA GLN A 42 16.10 8.84 -21.62
C GLN A 42 16.06 7.45 -20.94
N ASN A 43 15.52 7.37 -19.72
CA ASN A 43 15.37 6.13 -18.95
C ASN A 43 13.96 5.53 -19.04
N PHE A 44 13.02 6.20 -19.70
CA PHE A 44 11.60 5.81 -19.72
C PHE A 44 11.39 4.39 -20.26
N ALA A 45 12.04 4.04 -21.38
CA ALA A 45 11.91 2.72 -21.98
C ALA A 45 12.40 1.61 -21.03
N ARG A 46 13.52 1.85 -20.33
CA ARG A 46 14.08 0.92 -19.34
C ARG A 46 13.19 0.80 -18.11
N LEU A 47 12.68 1.92 -17.60
CA LEU A 47 11.75 1.94 -16.47
C LEU A 47 10.47 1.15 -16.78
N LYS A 48 9.89 1.34 -17.97
CA LYS A 48 8.68 0.63 -18.40
C LYS A 48 8.91 -0.89 -18.43
N ALA A 49 10.05 -1.34 -18.95
CA ALA A 49 10.40 -2.76 -18.99
C ALA A 49 10.62 -3.33 -17.58
N ALA A 50 11.46 -2.67 -16.76
CA ALA A 50 11.73 -3.10 -15.39
C ALA A 50 10.46 -3.17 -14.52
N PHE A 51 9.55 -2.22 -14.72
CA PHE A 51 8.24 -2.19 -14.08
C PHE A 51 7.37 -3.39 -14.47
N ALA A 52 7.23 -3.65 -15.78
CA ALA A 52 6.43 -4.77 -16.27
C ALA A 52 6.97 -6.11 -15.73
N ASP A 53 8.28 -6.29 -15.72
CA ASP A 53 8.94 -7.49 -15.18
C ASP A 53 8.70 -7.66 -13.68
N GLU A 54 8.79 -6.58 -12.90
CA GLU A 54 8.57 -6.65 -11.45
C GLU A 54 7.11 -6.93 -11.13
N PHE A 55 6.20 -6.29 -11.86
CA PHE A 55 4.77 -6.52 -11.70
C PHE A 55 4.39 -7.97 -12.04
N GLN A 56 4.90 -8.52 -13.14
CA GLN A 56 4.67 -9.92 -13.49
C GLN A 56 5.22 -10.87 -12.43
N ARG A 57 6.43 -10.62 -11.91
CA ARG A 57 6.99 -11.41 -10.81
C ARG A 57 6.15 -11.32 -9.56
N TRP A 58 5.65 -10.13 -9.21
CA TRP A 58 4.80 -9.96 -8.05
C TRP A 58 3.48 -10.73 -8.18
N VAL A 59 2.84 -10.71 -9.35
CA VAL A 59 1.62 -11.48 -9.62
C VAL A 59 1.88 -12.99 -9.61
N GLN A 60 3.02 -13.45 -10.12
CA GLN A 60 3.33 -14.89 -10.21
C GLN A 60 3.85 -15.50 -8.91
N GLN A 61 4.68 -14.76 -8.17
CA GLN A 61 5.41 -15.27 -7.00
C GLN A 61 4.81 -14.80 -5.68
N GLY A 62 3.89 -13.83 -5.72
CA GLY A 62 3.31 -13.22 -4.54
C GLY A 62 4.34 -12.45 -3.70
N ILE A 63 3.95 -12.14 -2.46
CA ILE A 63 4.83 -11.53 -1.46
C ILE A 63 5.48 -12.59 -0.57
N SER A 64 6.60 -12.23 0.06
CA SER A 64 7.27 -13.07 1.05
C SER A 64 6.68 -12.84 2.46
N GLN A 65 6.94 -13.79 3.37
CA GLN A 65 6.55 -13.63 4.77
C GLN A 65 7.21 -12.40 5.43
N GLN A 66 8.43 -12.05 5.04
CA GLN A 66 9.12 -10.87 5.55
C GLN A 66 8.41 -9.59 5.13
N GLU A 67 8.01 -9.50 3.87
CA GLU A 67 7.29 -8.33 3.34
C GLU A 67 5.91 -8.19 3.95
N LEU A 68 5.20 -9.31 4.17
CA LEU A 68 3.94 -9.29 4.91
C LEU A 68 4.12 -8.72 6.32
N ARG A 69 5.16 -9.16 7.05
CA ARG A 69 5.47 -8.63 8.39
C ARG A 69 5.79 -7.13 8.36
N ASP A 70 6.62 -6.71 7.42
CA ASP A 70 7.07 -5.31 7.31
C ASP A 70 5.91 -4.39 6.90
N ALA A 71 5.10 -4.81 5.93
CA ALA A 71 3.90 -4.07 5.51
C ALA A 71 2.88 -3.96 6.63
N ARG A 72 2.61 -5.06 7.35
CA ARG A 72 1.70 -5.06 8.51
C ARG A 72 2.18 -4.11 9.60
N SER A 73 3.47 -4.16 9.94
CA SER A 73 4.07 -3.28 10.94
C SER A 73 3.99 -1.81 10.52
N GLY A 74 4.22 -1.51 9.23
CA GLY A 74 4.08 -0.16 8.67
C GLY A 74 2.65 0.36 8.78
N LEU A 75 1.67 -0.41 8.28
CA LEU A 75 0.25 -0.03 8.29
C LEU A 75 -0.27 0.20 9.71
N LEU A 76 0.05 -0.70 10.66
CA LEU A 76 -0.39 -0.54 12.06
C LEU A 76 0.22 0.72 12.71
N LYS A 77 1.47 1.05 12.40
CA LYS A 77 2.10 2.29 12.88
C LYS A 77 1.47 3.52 12.26
N GLU A 78 1.18 3.51 10.97
CA GLU A 78 0.47 4.61 10.29
C GLU A 78 -0.91 4.83 10.90
N MET A 79 -1.67 3.76 11.15
CA MET A 79 -2.96 3.83 11.83
C MET A 79 -2.84 4.38 13.26
N GLN A 80 -1.78 4.01 14.00
CA GLN A 80 -1.52 4.55 15.34
C GLN A 80 -1.15 6.05 15.31
N LEU A 81 -0.31 6.46 14.36
CA LEU A 81 0.09 7.85 14.15
C LEU A 81 -1.11 8.71 13.77
N ALA A 82 -1.97 8.22 12.88
CA ALA A 82 -3.19 8.91 12.46
C ALA A 82 -4.16 9.21 13.63
N ARG A 83 -4.09 8.42 14.71
CA ARG A 83 -4.87 8.67 15.94
C ARG A 83 -4.16 9.54 16.96
N SER A 84 -2.88 9.82 16.76
CA SER A 84 -2.08 10.68 17.64
C SER A 84 -2.08 12.13 17.17
N ASP A 85 -2.53 12.39 15.93
CA ASP A 85 -2.73 13.72 15.37
C ASP A 85 -4.23 14.09 15.43
N ASP A 86 -4.55 15.21 16.08
CA ASP A 86 -5.93 15.63 16.32
C ASP A 86 -6.72 15.88 15.03
N ALA A 87 -6.07 16.42 13.99
CA ALA A 87 -6.74 16.71 12.72
C ALA A 87 -7.06 15.42 11.96
N MET A 88 -6.10 14.48 11.93
CA MET A 88 -6.32 13.16 11.33
C MET A 88 -7.37 12.35 12.10
N LEU A 89 -7.35 12.41 13.44
CA LEU A 89 -8.32 11.74 14.29
C LEU A 89 -9.74 12.31 14.06
N ALA A 90 -9.89 13.64 14.00
CA ALA A 90 -11.17 14.28 13.72
C ALA A 90 -11.72 13.89 12.33
N ALA A 91 -10.86 13.88 11.31
CA ALA A 91 -11.24 13.45 9.97
C ALA A 91 -11.68 11.97 9.94
N MET A 92 -10.95 11.09 10.63
CA MET A 92 -11.32 9.68 10.76
C MET A 92 -12.67 9.52 11.46
N LEU A 93 -12.92 10.22 12.56
CA LEU A 93 -14.18 10.14 13.29
C LEU A 93 -15.36 10.64 12.45
N LEU A 94 -15.18 11.73 11.70
CA LEU A 94 -16.21 12.25 10.81
C LEU A 94 -16.58 11.24 9.71
N GLU A 95 -15.58 10.59 9.11
CA GLU A 95 -15.81 9.58 8.08
C GLU A 95 -16.50 8.33 8.63
N GLN A 96 -16.08 7.84 9.81
CA GLN A 96 -16.76 6.72 10.47
C GLN A 96 -18.23 7.07 10.79
N LEU A 97 -18.48 8.28 11.30
CA LEU A 97 -19.84 8.75 11.58
C LEU A 97 -20.69 8.81 10.30
N ARG A 98 -20.14 9.32 9.20
CA ARG A 98 -20.81 9.38 7.90
C ARG A 98 -21.18 7.98 7.39
N LEU A 99 -20.30 7.00 7.60
CA LEU A 99 -20.51 5.60 7.23
C LEU A 99 -21.37 4.80 8.23
N GLY A 100 -21.85 5.44 9.30
CA GLY A 100 -22.63 4.77 10.36
C GLY A 100 -21.81 3.75 11.17
N ARG A 101 -20.49 3.91 11.21
CA ARG A 101 -19.53 3.04 11.89
C ARG A 101 -19.02 3.68 13.18
N THR A 102 -18.50 2.85 14.07
CA THR A 102 -17.77 3.29 15.27
C THR A 102 -16.29 2.91 15.15
N LEU A 103 -15.46 3.37 16.08
CA LEU A 103 -14.05 2.94 16.14
C LEU A 103 -13.88 1.43 16.38
N ASP A 104 -14.94 0.70 16.74
CA ASP A 104 -14.92 -0.76 16.79
C ASP A 104 -14.60 -1.37 15.41
N PHE A 105 -15.08 -0.75 14.33
CA PHE A 105 -14.74 -1.15 12.95
C PHE A 105 -13.22 -1.07 12.71
N THR A 106 -12.59 0.03 13.12
CA THR A 106 -11.13 0.20 13.02
C THR A 106 -10.39 -0.85 13.84
N ALA A 107 -10.85 -1.15 15.06
CA ALA A 107 -10.26 -2.20 15.89
C ALA A 107 -10.40 -3.60 15.27
N GLN A 108 -11.54 -3.88 14.61
CA GLN A 108 -11.76 -5.12 13.87
C GLN A 108 -10.85 -5.23 12.64
N LEU A 109 -10.66 -4.12 11.90
CA LEU A 109 -9.75 -4.07 10.76
C LEU A 109 -8.31 -4.38 11.20
N GLU A 110 -7.83 -3.80 12.30
CA GLU A 110 -6.50 -4.09 12.84
C GLU A 110 -6.33 -5.57 13.21
N LYS A 111 -7.35 -6.17 13.83
CA LYS A 111 -7.36 -7.62 14.14
C LYS A 111 -7.31 -8.46 12.87
N GLN A 112 -8.08 -8.10 11.84
CA GLN A 112 -8.06 -8.80 10.55
C GLN A 112 -6.69 -8.70 9.88
N LEU A 113 -6.08 -7.51 9.86
CA LEU A 113 -4.73 -7.30 9.33
C LEU A 113 -3.69 -8.18 10.03
N LEU A 114 -3.81 -8.37 11.35
CA LEU A 114 -2.95 -9.25 12.14
C LEU A 114 -3.20 -10.75 11.89
N ALA A 115 -4.45 -11.13 11.63
CA ALA A 115 -4.84 -12.52 11.42
C ALA A 115 -4.64 -13.01 9.98
N LEU A 116 -4.54 -12.10 9.00
CA LEU A 116 -4.41 -12.40 7.57
C LEU A 116 -3.17 -13.29 7.28
N PRO A 117 -3.36 -14.53 6.81
CA PRO A 117 -2.25 -15.43 6.53
C PRO A 117 -1.69 -15.22 5.12
N LEU A 118 -0.43 -15.61 4.90
CA LEU A 118 0.29 -15.31 3.65
C LEU A 118 -0.34 -15.99 2.42
N ASP A 119 -0.85 -17.21 2.61
CA ASP A 119 -1.53 -17.99 1.57
C ASP A 119 -2.76 -17.27 1.04
N GLN A 120 -3.57 -16.63 1.89
CA GLN A 120 -4.73 -15.84 1.44
C GLN A 120 -4.34 -14.59 0.65
N ILE A 121 -3.14 -14.04 0.86
CA ILE A 121 -2.66 -12.84 0.16
C ILE A 121 -2.06 -13.19 -1.20
N ASN A 122 -1.48 -14.38 -1.31
CA ASN A 122 -0.85 -14.87 -2.54
C ASN A 122 -1.81 -15.75 -3.39
N ALA A 123 -3.05 -15.97 -2.94
CA ALA A 123 -4.06 -16.80 -3.61
C ALA A 123 -4.63 -16.16 -4.88
#